data_AF-A0A814LJH8-F1
#
_entry.id   AF-A0A814LJH8-F1
#
_cell.length_a   1.000
_cell.length_b   1.000
_cell.length_c   1.000
_cell.angle_alpha   90.00
_cell.angle_beta   90.00
_cell.angle_gamma   90.00
#
_symmetry.space_group_name_H-M   'P 1'
#
loop_
_entity.id
_entity.type
_entity.pdbx_description
1 polymer ?
#
loop_
_entity_poly.entity_id
_entity_poly.type
_entity_poly.pdbx_seq_one_letter_code
_entity_poly.pdbx_strand_id
1 'polypeptide(L)'
;MSTTNTMLNLPLTIETEPLIKKQGLSECRICGAPAQYVNFGVISCNPCKMFFKRNATIEQKTFKCHFDGYCEIKRDNHHMCASCRLKKCFQYGMTTDKFRPSRPTKSLVKIEPRYQSKKLSILNSLKPDHSLLTSSQWTLLSNLYNSFDESQLSFLGKSLADTHNSLQPVNVTYQRLVENYLLSLYETTGRYLRLNDDICKLSFSDRSILLHNAANNVSCMASTFIPHHFNLFSLDSFFKIISTMFDDRALSLTLWTMKFINPDIIIFKLALSLFALSKTTYVYSPDISIDSTDSSTIFHIQNKYAEVTWKYLNYRYGWYEAVKHFHSIIYWLMACTTSTIYVQTISTHADNIDLLVELTEVTLILDDVEKIIDIK
;
A
#
# COMPACT_ATOMS: atom_id res chain seq x y z
N MET A 1 -9.55 -55.46 -7.60
CA MET A 1 -8.28 -55.14 -8.28
C MET A 1 -7.91 -53.72 -7.93
N SER A 2 -6.77 -53.58 -7.26
CA SER A 2 -6.18 -52.36 -6.72
C SER A 2 -5.32 -51.68 -7.78
N THR A 3 -5.41 -50.36 -7.91
CA THR A 3 -4.38 -49.49 -8.53
C THR A 3 -4.51 -48.09 -7.91
N THR A 4 -3.90 -47.85 -6.74
CA THR A 4 -2.56 -47.24 -6.53
C THR A 4 -2.45 -45.76 -6.88
N ASN A 5 -2.69 -44.95 -5.84
CA ASN A 5 -2.09 -43.65 -5.59
C ASN A 5 -0.58 -43.68 -5.86
N THR A 6 -0.07 -42.68 -6.59
CA THR A 6 1.37 -42.41 -6.64
C THR A 6 1.60 -41.00 -6.12
N MET A 7 1.94 -40.92 -4.83
CA MET A 7 2.50 -39.72 -4.20
C MET A 7 3.92 -39.51 -4.70
N LEU A 8 4.25 -38.29 -5.13
CA LEU A 8 5.63 -37.81 -5.21
C LEU A 8 5.87 -36.92 -3.99
N ASN A 9 6.52 -37.51 -2.99
CA ASN A 9 7.17 -36.79 -1.89
C ASN A 9 8.48 -36.19 -2.40
N LEU A 10 8.76 -34.93 -2.03
CA LEU A 10 10.14 -34.47 -1.83
C LEU A 10 10.17 -33.51 -0.62
N PRO A 11 11.12 -33.67 0.33
CA PRO A 11 11.11 -32.98 1.61
C PRO A 11 11.87 -31.66 1.55
N LEU A 12 11.45 -30.67 2.34
CA LEU A 12 12.32 -29.56 2.78
C LEU A 12 11.82 -29.03 4.12
N THR A 13 12.33 -29.62 5.18
CA THR A 13 12.46 -28.99 6.49
C THR A 13 13.33 -27.75 6.36
N ILE A 14 12.75 -26.57 6.56
CA ILE A 14 13.51 -25.36 6.91
C ILE A 14 13.19 -25.10 8.38
N GLU A 15 14.08 -25.56 9.25
CA GLU A 15 14.13 -25.11 10.63
C GLU A 15 14.49 -23.62 10.64
N THR A 16 13.58 -22.76 11.11
CA THR A 16 13.93 -21.40 11.53
C THR A 16 13.77 -21.29 13.04
N GLU A 17 14.87 -21.48 13.76
CA GLU A 17 14.97 -21.08 15.17
C GLU A 17 14.87 -19.54 15.32
N PRO A 18 14.22 -19.03 16.39
CA PRO A 18 14.12 -17.62 16.68
C PRO A 18 15.36 -17.10 17.42
N LEU A 19 16.08 -16.13 16.84
CA LEU A 19 17.17 -15.43 17.53
C LEU A 19 16.67 -14.17 18.24
N ILE A 20 16.28 -14.30 19.51
CA ILE A 20 16.45 -13.23 20.50
C ILE A 20 17.19 -13.79 21.71
N LYS A 21 18.51 -13.58 21.76
CA LYS A 21 19.30 -13.61 23.01
C LYS A 21 20.03 -12.28 23.18
N LYS A 22 19.91 -11.72 24.39
CA LYS A 22 20.58 -10.50 24.85
C LYS A 22 22.07 -10.78 25.13
N GLN A 23 22.90 -9.75 24.86
CA GLN A 23 24.29 -9.51 25.30
C GLN A 23 25.45 -10.20 24.55
N GLY A 24 25.93 -9.51 23.51
CA GLY A 24 27.28 -9.58 22.95
C GLY A 24 27.59 -8.26 22.21
N LEU A 25 28.84 -7.76 22.21
CA LEU A 25 29.21 -6.63 21.36
C LEU A 25 29.01 -7.04 19.89
N SER A 26 28.04 -6.43 19.22
CA SER A 26 27.82 -6.60 17.78
C SER A 26 28.81 -5.76 16.96
N GLU A 27 29.04 -6.09 15.71
CA GLU A 27 29.89 -5.27 14.82
C GLU A 27 29.11 -4.15 14.13
N CYS A 28 29.73 -2.98 13.97
CA CYS A 28 29.17 -1.87 13.22
C CYS A 28 29.01 -2.25 11.76
N ARG A 29 27.77 -2.19 11.24
CA ARG A 29 27.47 -2.54 9.84
C ARG A 29 28.14 -1.62 8.80
N ILE A 30 28.71 -0.49 9.22
CA ILE A 30 29.35 0.48 8.34
C ILE A 30 30.86 0.20 8.21
N CYS A 31 31.57 0.06 9.32
CA CYS A 31 33.03 -0.07 9.35
C CYS A 31 33.57 -1.31 10.07
N GLY A 32 32.72 -2.18 10.62
CA GLY A 32 33.12 -3.38 11.36
C GLY A 32 33.62 -3.13 12.79
N ALA A 33 33.74 -1.88 13.25
CA ALA A 33 34.16 -1.58 14.62
C ALA A 33 33.13 -2.08 15.66
N PRO A 34 33.52 -2.42 16.90
CA PRO A 34 32.58 -2.85 17.92
C PRO A 34 31.47 -1.81 18.17
N ALA A 35 30.23 -2.29 18.23
CA ALA A 35 29.01 -1.49 18.37
C ALA A 35 28.05 -2.16 19.35
N GLN A 36 27.54 -1.38 20.30
CA GLN A 36 26.61 -1.88 21.31
C GLN A 36 25.16 -1.47 21.04
N TYR A 37 24.95 -0.47 20.18
CA TYR A 37 23.66 0.18 20.02
C TYR A 37 23.27 0.37 18.56
N VAL A 38 21.96 0.38 18.33
CA VAL A 38 21.35 0.81 17.07
C VAL A 38 21.30 2.34 17.05
N ASN A 39 21.98 2.97 16.10
CA ASN A 39 21.91 4.41 15.87
C ASN A 39 21.33 4.68 14.49
N PHE A 40 20.36 5.60 14.40
CA PHE A 40 19.69 5.98 13.15
C PHE A 40 19.09 4.81 12.36
N GLY A 41 18.76 3.68 13.02
CA GLY A 41 18.18 2.49 12.38
C GLY A 41 19.16 1.33 12.15
N VAL A 42 20.46 1.54 12.39
CA VAL A 42 21.49 0.53 12.10
C VAL A 42 22.42 0.33 13.29
N ILE A 43 22.77 -0.93 13.60
CA ILE A 43 23.83 -1.26 14.56
C ILE A 43 25.14 -0.59 14.10
N SER A 44 25.61 0.38 14.88
CA SER A 44 26.74 1.22 14.47
C SER A 44 27.54 1.75 15.64
N CYS A 45 28.83 1.94 15.40
CA CYS A 45 29.75 2.52 16.39
C CYS A 45 29.52 4.03 16.53
N ASN A 46 29.95 4.59 17.66
CA ASN A 46 29.84 6.03 17.94
C ASN A 46 30.48 6.94 16.86
N PRO A 47 31.65 6.60 16.27
CA PRO A 47 32.21 7.38 15.16
C PRO A 47 31.29 7.44 13.93
N CYS A 48 30.70 6.32 13.51
CA CYS A 48 29.79 6.28 12.36
C CYS A 48 28.46 7.01 12.67
N LYS A 49 27.97 6.91 13.90
CA LYS A 49 26.83 7.71 14.38
C LYS A 49 27.10 9.21 14.25
N MET A 50 28.21 9.69 14.80
CA MET A 50 28.52 11.13 14.79
C MET A 50 28.84 11.64 13.39
N PHE A 51 29.52 10.81 12.58
CA PHE A 51 29.75 11.09 11.16
C PHE A 51 28.42 11.25 10.41
N PHE A 52 27.49 10.32 10.55
CA PHE A 52 26.19 10.39 9.90
C PHE A 52 25.40 11.63 10.35
N LYS A 53 25.37 11.92 11.66
CA LYS A 53 24.70 13.11 12.21
C LYS A 53 25.21 14.42 11.61
N ARG A 54 26.52 14.53 11.36
CA ARG A 54 27.15 15.76 10.82
C ARG A 54 26.98 15.93 9.32
N ASN A 55 26.89 14.83 8.57
CA ASN A 55 27.03 14.85 7.11
C ASN A 55 25.76 14.46 6.34
N ALA A 56 24.77 13.82 6.97
CA ALA A 56 23.58 13.31 6.28
C ALA A 56 22.62 14.39 5.75
N THR A 57 22.75 15.63 6.21
CA THR A 57 21.96 16.79 5.75
C THR A 57 22.75 17.74 4.85
N ILE A 58 24.04 17.47 4.62
CA ILE A 58 24.87 18.27 3.72
C ILE A 58 24.63 17.75 2.29
N GLU A 59 24.50 18.65 1.32
CA GLU A 59 24.30 18.28 -0.10
C GLU A 59 25.35 17.28 -0.58
N GLN A 60 24.93 16.17 -1.18
CA GLN A 60 25.85 15.09 -1.63
C GLN A 60 26.96 15.57 -2.57
N LYS A 61 26.75 16.69 -3.30
CA LYS A 61 27.73 17.32 -4.19
C LYS A 61 28.99 17.83 -3.46
N THR A 62 28.95 17.99 -2.14
CA THR A 62 30.12 18.39 -1.33
C THR A 62 31.10 17.24 -1.03
N PHE A 63 30.67 15.98 -1.12
CA PHE A 63 31.54 14.84 -0.85
C PHE A 63 32.02 14.19 -2.15
N LYS A 64 33.20 14.61 -2.64
CA LYS A 64 33.87 13.95 -3.77
C LYS A 64 34.66 12.72 -3.29
N CYS A 65 34.47 11.60 -3.98
CA CYS A 65 35.38 10.47 -3.87
C CYS A 65 36.63 10.77 -4.73
N HIS A 66 37.82 10.50 -4.21
CA HIS A 66 39.09 10.67 -4.93
C HIS A 66 39.53 9.38 -5.65
N PHE A 67 38.65 8.37 -5.67
CA PHE A 67 38.80 7.07 -6.31
C PHE A 67 37.50 6.75 -7.10
N ASP A 68 37.21 5.49 -7.41
CA ASP A 68 36.08 5.09 -8.26
C ASP A 68 34.71 5.04 -7.56
N GLY A 69 34.58 5.60 -6.35
CA GLY A 69 33.30 5.58 -5.62
C GLY A 69 32.95 4.25 -4.93
N TYR A 70 33.88 3.28 -4.92
CA TYR A 70 33.76 1.96 -4.29
C TYR A 70 34.76 1.72 -3.15
N CYS A 71 35.21 2.77 -2.44
CA CYS A 71 36.16 2.62 -1.35
C CYS A 71 35.64 1.68 -0.26
N GLU A 72 36.43 0.68 0.10
CA GLU A 72 36.11 -0.24 1.17
C GLU A 72 36.19 0.48 2.54
N ILE A 73 35.09 0.49 3.28
CA ILE A 73 35.00 1.13 4.60
C ILE A 73 35.21 0.09 5.70
N LYS A 74 36.37 0.14 6.35
CA LYS A 74 36.82 -0.66 7.50
C LYS A 74 37.15 0.25 8.69
N ARG A 75 37.35 -0.34 9.88
CA ARG A 75 37.63 0.38 11.12
C ARG A 75 38.79 1.37 10.96
N ASP A 76 39.87 0.93 10.33
CA ASP A 76 41.13 1.68 10.31
C ASP A 76 41.18 2.71 9.17
N ASN A 77 40.36 2.56 8.12
CA ASN A 77 40.37 3.44 6.95
C ASN A 77 39.07 4.24 6.74
N HIS A 78 38.08 4.14 7.65
CA HIS A 78 36.76 4.74 7.45
C HIS A 78 36.79 6.27 7.25
N HIS A 79 37.88 6.94 7.60
CA HIS A 79 38.05 8.39 7.47
C HIS A 79 38.59 8.80 6.10
N MET A 80 39.12 7.86 5.31
CA MET A 80 39.78 8.12 4.03
C MET A 80 38.83 8.56 2.91
N CYS A 81 37.55 8.16 2.97
CA CYS A 81 36.55 8.58 1.99
C CYS A 81 35.19 8.86 2.64
N ALA A 82 34.92 10.14 2.90
CA ALA A 82 33.65 10.59 3.45
C ALA A 82 32.47 10.29 2.51
N SER A 83 32.69 10.39 1.18
CA SER A 83 31.67 10.11 0.15
C SER A 83 31.18 8.65 0.22
N CYS A 84 32.09 7.67 0.12
CA CYS A 84 31.75 6.25 0.20
C CYS A 84 31.24 5.85 1.60
N ARG A 85 31.77 6.46 2.67
CA ARG A 85 31.26 6.21 4.03
C ARG A 85 29.81 6.65 4.18
N LEU A 86 29.46 7.86 3.70
CA LEU A 86 28.10 8.37 3.78
C LEU A 86 27.13 7.57 2.90
N LYS A 87 27.55 7.22 1.68
CA LYS A 87 26.81 6.31 0.79
C LYS A 87 26.51 4.97 1.48
N LYS A 88 27.51 4.38 2.15
CA LYS A 88 27.35 3.12 2.89
C LYS A 88 26.41 3.27 4.10
N CYS A 89 26.43 4.41 4.81
CA CYS A 89 25.46 4.69 5.88
C CYS A 89 24.01 4.61 5.38
N PHE A 90 23.70 5.27 4.27
CA PHE A 90 22.36 5.23 3.68
C PHE A 90 22.01 3.85 3.12
N GLN A 91 22.96 3.18 2.45
CA GLN A 91 22.77 1.84 1.90
C GLN A 91 22.38 0.80 2.97
N TYR A 92 22.96 0.89 4.17
CA TYR A 92 22.61 0.02 5.28
C TYR A 92 21.37 0.48 6.07
N GLY A 93 20.72 1.56 5.66
CA GLY A 93 19.44 2.01 6.22
C GLY A 93 19.53 3.05 7.33
N MET A 94 20.63 3.80 7.45
CA MET A 94 20.65 4.97 8.35
C MET A 94 19.74 6.08 7.80
N THR A 95 18.83 6.61 8.62
CA THR A 95 17.90 7.68 8.23
C THR A 95 18.03 8.94 9.11
N THR A 96 17.88 10.11 8.48
CA THR A 96 17.79 11.42 9.14
C THR A 96 16.46 11.65 9.85
N ASP A 97 15.43 10.84 9.59
CA ASP A 97 14.10 10.95 10.24
C ASP A 97 14.17 10.80 11.77
N LYS A 98 15.27 10.21 12.27
CA LYS A 98 15.54 10.03 13.70
C LYS A 98 16.38 11.17 14.29
N PHE A 99 16.58 12.27 13.57
CA PHE A 99 17.20 13.47 14.12
C PHE A 99 16.19 14.13 15.06
N ARG A 100 16.48 14.14 16.37
CA ARG A 100 15.67 14.93 17.31
C ARG A 100 15.84 16.41 16.96
N PRO A 101 14.75 17.19 16.83
CA PRO A 101 14.88 18.64 16.63
C PRO A 101 15.68 19.25 17.79
N SER A 102 16.64 20.11 17.45
CA SER A 102 17.37 20.91 18.42
C SER A 102 16.40 21.79 19.19
N ARG A 103 16.51 21.76 20.53
CA ARG A 103 15.62 22.42 21.50
C ARG A 103 15.48 23.93 21.18
N PRO A 104 14.28 24.44 20.81
CA PRO A 104 14.07 25.87 20.64
C PRO A 104 13.91 26.57 22.00
N THR A 105 14.50 27.76 22.12
CA THR A 105 14.30 28.71 23.22
C THR A 105 12.87 29.27 23.22
N LYS A 106 12.32 29.46 24.42
CA LYS A 106 10.92 29.84 24.71
C LYS A 106 10.49 31.14 24.02
N SER A 107 9.38 31.09 23.28
CA SER A 107 8.37 32.16 23.24
C SER A 107 7.03 31.59 22.78
N LEU A 108 6.00 31.85 23.57
CA LEU A 108 4.61 31.46 23.38
C LEU A 108 4.03 32.06 22.08
N VAL A 109 3.21 31.31 21.34
CA VAL A 109 1.94 31.73 20.72
C VAL A 109 1.35 30.59 19.84
N LYS A 110 0.07 30.29 20.13
CA LYS A 110 -0.98 29.58 19.37
C LYS A 110 -0.70 28.18 18.78
N ILE A 111 -1.40 27.21 19.35
CA ILE A 111 -1.58 25.85 18.87
C ILE A 111 -2.57 25.88 17.70
N GLU A 112 -2.07 25.64 16.49
CA GLU A 112 -2.85 25.04 15.40
C GLU A 112 -2.35 23.59 15.23
N PRO A 113 -3.25 22.60 15.02
CA PRO A 113 -2.83 21.24 14.74
C PRO A 113 -2.30 21.16 13.29
N ARG A 114 -1.04 21.57 13.08
CA ARG A 114 -0.27 21.19 11.89
C ARG A 114 0.20 19.74 12.03
N TYR A 115 -0.72 18.79 11.85
CA TYR A 115 -0.32 17.53 11.23
C TYR A 115 -0.25 17.82 9.72
N GLN A 116 0.87 18.42 9.29
CA GLN A 116 1.22 18.39 7.88
C GLN A 116 1.39 16.91 7.55
N SER A 117 0.34 16.34 6.95
CA SER A 117 0.45 15.27 5.98
C SER A 117 1.74 15.52 5.21
N LYS A 118 2.74 14.66 5.41
CA LYS A 118 3.81 14.53 4.43
C LYS A 118 3.11 13.89 3.23
N LYS A 119 2.38 14.72 2.47
CA LYS A 119 1.99 14.49 1.09
C LYS A 119 3.31 14.18 0.42
N LEU A 120 3.62 12.89 0.28
CA LEU A 120 4.81 12.46 -0.40
C LEU A 120 4.59 12.86 -1.84
N SER A 121 4.99 14.08 -2.19
CA SER A 121 5.05 14.52 -3.57
C SER A 121 6.10 13.61 -4.19
N ILE A 122 5.64 12.54 -4.84
CA ILE A 122 6.42 11.73 -5.78
C ILE A 122 7.23 12.69 -6.69
N LEU A 123 6.67 13.86 -6.99
CA LEU A 123 7.27 14.98 -7.70
C LEU A 123 8.62 15.52 -7.17
N ASN A 124 8.90 15.52 -5.87
CA ASN A 124 10.14 16.15 -5.35
C ASN A 124 11.35 15.21 -5.37
N SER A 125 11.12 13.91 -5.57
CA SER A 125 12.20 12.93 -5.75
C SER A 125 12.46 12.60 -7.23
N LEU A 126 11.64 13.15 -8.14
CA LEU A 126 11.58 12.77 -9.55
C LEU A 126 11.32 14.02 -10.42
N LYS A 127 12.38 14.81 -10.68
CA LYS A 127 12.43 15.72 -11.82
C LYS A 127 13.52 15.24 -12.80
N PRO A 128 13.36 15.54 -14.10
CA PRO A 128 13.38 14.54 -15.16
C PRO A 128 14.79 14.31 -15.68
N ASP A 129 15.26 13.09 -15.57
CA ASP A 129 16.25 12.56 -16.50
C ASP A 129 15.67 11.25 -17.05
N HIS A 130 15.24 11.28 -18.32
CA HIS A 130 14.80 10.12 -19.11
C HIS A 130 13.48 9.42 -18.73
N SER A 131 12.53 10.09 -18.07
CA SER A 131 11.21 9.49 -17.83
C SER A 131 10.40 9.34 -19.12
N LEU A 132 9.77 8.18 -19.32
CA LEU A 132 8.78 7.91 -20.38
C LEU A 132 7.43 8.64 -20.16
N LEU A 133 7.21 9.23 -18.98
CA LEU A 133 5.96 9.88 -18.61
C LEU A 133 6.04 11.39 -18.85
N THR A 134 4.98 11.96 -19.42
CA THR A 134 4.81 13.41 -19.50
C THR A 134 4.52 14.02 -18.12
N SER A 135 4.64 15.35 -17.98
CA SER A 135 4.30 16.04 -16.73
C SER A 135 2.85 15.78 -16.28
N SER A 136 1.89 15.73 -17.21
CA SER A 136 0.49 15.42 -16.89
C SER A 136 0.31 13.97 -16.44
N GLN A 137 1.05 13.03 -17.02
CA GLN A 137 1.06 11.62 -16.62
C GLN A 137 1.67 11.43 -15.24
N TRP A 138 2.70 12.20 -14.88
CA TRP A 138 3.25 12.23 -13.52
C TRP A 138 2.26 12.76 -12.49
N THR A 139 1.53 13.83 -12.83
CA THR A 139 0.45 14.35 -11.97
C THR A 139 -0.63 13.30 -11.78
N LEU A 140 -1.07 12.64 -12.86
CA LEU A 140 -2.06 11.57 -12.75
C LEU A 140 -1.57 10.43 -11.86
N LEU A 141 -0.36 9.92 -12.10
CA LEU A 141 0.24 8.86 -11.30
C LEU A 141 0.28 9.23 -9.81
N SER A 142 0.67 10.48 -9.51
CA SER A 142 0.67 10.99 -8.15
C SER A 142 -0.74 11.02 -7.57
N ASN A 143 -1.76 11.41 -8.33
CA ASN A 143 -3.15 11.40 -7.85
C ASN A 143 -3.64 9.97 -7.59
N LEU A 144 -3.37 9.02 -8.49
CA LEU A 144 -3.72 7.60 -8.32
C LEU A 144 -3.02 6.97 -7.10
N TYR A 145 -1.77 7.33 -6.85
CA TYR A 145 -1.05 6.86 -5.66
C TYR A 145 -1.65 7.44 -4.36
N ASN A 146 -2.16 8.66 -4.39
CA ASN A 146 -2.70 9.33 -3.20
C ASN A 146 -4.22 9.16 -3.05
N SER A 147 -4.93 8.52 -4.00
CA SER A 147 -6.39 8.42 -3.98
C SER A 147 -6.90 7.43 -2.94
N PHE A 148 -6.11 6.39 -2.61
CA PHE A 148 -6.42 5.42 -1.58
C PHE A 148 -5.52 5.65 -0.36
N ASP A 149 -6.10 6.11 0.75
CA ASP A 149 -5.40 6.31 2.02
C ASP A 149 -5.56 5.09 2.93
N GLU A 150 -4.54 4.23 2.92
CA GLU A 150 -4.48 2.98 3.66
C GLU A 150 -4.02 3.14 5.12
N SER A 151 -3.77 4.35 5.59
CA SER A 151 -3.12 4.60 6.88
C SER A 151 -3.92 4.02 8.06
N GLN A 152 -5.22 4.28 8.11
CA GLN A 152 -6.12 3.78 9.15
C GLN A 152 -6.25 2.26 9.10
N LEU A 153 -6.40 1.69 7.89
CA LEU A 153 -6.44 0.24 7.69
C LEU A 153 -5.16 -0.44 8.13
N SER A 154 -4.01 0.17 7.84
CA SER A 154 -2.71 -0.35 8.26
C SER A 154 -2.54 -0.31 9.77
N PHE A 155 -3.02 0.76 10.41
CA PHE A 155 -3.02 0.87 11.87
C PHE A 155 -3.91 -0.21 12.54
N LEU A 156 -5.12 -0.41 12.02
CA LEU A 156 -6.06 -1.41 12.55
C LEU A 156 -5.57 -2.84 12.28
N GLY A 157 -5.05 -3.11 11.08
CA GLY A 157 -4.44 -4.40 10.72
C GLY A 157 -3.28 -4.76 11.64
N LYS A 158 -2.39 -3.81 11.91
CA LYS A 158 -1.33 -4.01 12.91
C LYS A 158 -1.90 -4.27 14.31
N SER A 159 -2.89 -3.50 14.72
CA SER A 159 -3.53 -3.66 16.04
C SER A 159 -4.17 -5.04 16.21
N LEU A 160 -4.79 -5.59 15.15
CA LEU A 160 -5.32 -6.95 15.13
C LEU A 160 -4.21 -7.98 15.35
N ALA A 161 -3.11 -7.89 14.60
CA ALA A 161 -1.97 -8.78 14.73
C ALA A 161 -1.33 -8.72 16.13
N ASP A 162 -1.13 -7.52 16.68
CA ASP A 162 -0.53 -7.32 18.00
C ASP A 162 -1.45 -7.83 19.14
N THR A 163 -2.77 -7.61 19.01
CA THR A 163 -3.75 -8.01 20.03
C THR A 163 -3.96 -9.53 20.07
N HIS A 164 -3.93 -10.21 18.93
CA HIS A 164 -4.07 -11.67 18.87
C HIS A 164 -2.99 -12.38 19.71
N ASN A 165 -1.76 -11.86 19.68
CA ASN A 165 -0.64 -12.40 20.45
C ASN A 165 -0.77 -12.18 21.97
N SER A 166 -1.61 -11.23 22.39
CA SER A 166 -1.69 -10.76 23.78
C SER A 166 -2.92 -11.29 24.54
N LEU A 167 -3.96 -11.72 23.84
CA LEU A 167 -5.24 -12.11 24.43
C LEU A 167 -5.71 -13.45 23.86
N GLN A 168 -5.45 -14.53 24.59
CA GLN A 168 -6.18 -15.78 24.44
C GLN A 168 -6.99 -16.02 25.73
N PRO A 169 -8.32 -16.25 25.65
CA PRO A 169 -9.13 -16.52 24.45
C PRO A 169 -9.78 -15.28 23.80
N VAL A 170 -10.35 -15.47 22.60
CA VAL A 170 -11.14 -14.47 21.83
C VAL A 170 -12.13 -13.75 22.73
N ASN A 171 -11.91 -12.45 22.95
CA ASN A 171 -12.79 -11.58 23.72
C ASN A 171 -13.66 -10.74 22.77
N VAL A 172 -14.82 -10.27 23.25
CA VAL A 172 -15.68 -9.24 22.65
C VAL A 172 -14.85 -8.05 22.12
N THR A 173 -13.76 -7.71 22.80
CA THR A 173 -12.81 -6.67 22.36
C THR A 173 -12.17 -6.97 21.00
N TYR A 174 -11.77 -8.21 20.73
CA TYR A 174 -11.15 -8.59 19.45
C TYR A 174 -12.18 -8.62 18.33
N GLN A 175 -13.39 -9.12 18.61
CA GLN A 175 -14.50 -9.08 17.66
C GLN A 175 -14.81 -7.63 17.23
N ARG A 176 -14.97 -6.72 18.19
CA ARG A 176 -15.19 -5.30 17.90
C ARG A 176 -14.05 -4.68 17.08
N LEU A 177 -12.81 -5.13 17.28
CA LEU A 177 -11.67 -4.65 16.48
C LEU A 177 -11.75 -5.14 15.03
N VAL A 178 -12.22 -6.36 14.78
CA VAL A 178 -12.48 -6.87 13.42
C VAL A 178 -13.62 -6.10 12.76
N GLU A 179 -14.72 -5.86 13.47
CA GLU A 179 -15.84 -5.04 12.98
C GLU A 179 -15.39 -3.62 12.63
N ASN A 180 -14.60 -2.97 13.48
CA ASN A 180 -14.02 -1.65 13.21
C ASN A 180 -13.10 -1.66 11.97
N TYR A 181 -12.33 -2.73 11.77
CA TYR A 181 -11.50 -2.89 10.59
C TYR A 181 -12.34 -2.96 9.31
N LEU A 182 -13.43 -3.73 9.32
CA LEU A 182 -14.35 -3.84 8.17
C LEU A 182 -15.07 -2.52 7.88
N LEU A 183 -15.56 -1.83 8.91
CA LEU A 183 -16.16 -0.50 8.74
C LEU A 183 -15.15 0.49 8.13
N SER A 184 -13.93 0.51 8.65
CA SER A 184 -12.86 1.37 8.12
C SER A 184 -12.50 1.02 6.66
N LEU A 185 -12.67 -0.23 6.23
CA LEU A 185 -12.46 -0.65 4.85
C LEU A 185 -13.47 0.02 3.91
N TYR A 186 -14.76 -0.10 4.23
CA TYR A 186 -15.84 0.52 3.45
C TYR A 186 -15.75 2.05 3.46
N GLU A 187 -15.45 2.67 4.61
CA GLU A 187 -15.23 4.13 4.68
C GLU A 187 -14.06 4.59 3.80
N THR A 188 -12.96 3.81 3.78
CA THR A 188 -11.80 4.12 2.94
C THR A 188 -12.14 3.97 1.46
N THR A 189 -12.93 2.95 1.09
CA THR A 189 -13.45 2.79 -0.27
C THR A 189 -14.32 3.98 -0.67
N GLY A 190 -15.30 4.38 0.15
CA GLY A 190 -16.16 5.54 -0.16
C GLY A 190 -15.36 6.83 -0.32
N ARG A 191 -14.36 7.07 0.55
CA ARG A 191 -13.44 8.21 0.41
C ARG A 191 -12.65 8.15 -0.90
N TYR A 192 -12.13 6.98 -1.28
CA TYR A 192 -11.42 6.80 -2.53
C TYR A 192 -12.30 7.15 -3.74
N LEU A 193 -13.55 6.69 -3.76
CA LEU A 193 -14.48 6.95 -4.87
C LEU A 193 -14.84 8.44 -4.98
N ARG A 194 -15.13 9.09 -3.84
CA ARG A 194 -15.45 10.53 -3.78
C ARG A 194 -14.29 11.44 -4.21
N LEU A 195 -13.04 11.03 -3.94
CA LEU A 195 -11.86 11.81 -4.28
C LEU A 195 -11.33 11.51 -5.70
N ASN A 196 -11.97 10.62 -6.44
CA ASN A 196 -11.55 10.30 -7.81
C ASN A 196 -12.14 11.31 -8.80
N ASP A 197 -11.30 12.25 -9.24
CA ASP A 197 -11.67 13.30 -10.20
C ASP A 197 -12.32 12.78 -11.49
N ASP A 198 -11.91 11.62 -12.00
CA ASP A 198 -12.44 11.06 -13.24
C ASP A 198 -13.84 10.45 -13.01
N ILE A 199 -14.13 9.92 -11.82
CA ILE A 199 -15.49 9.47 -11.43
C ILE A 199 -16.41 10.68 -11.22
N CYS A 200 -15.95 11.71 -10.51
CA CYS A 200 -16.78 12.88 -10.20
C CYS A 200 -17.26 13.65 -11.44
N LYS A 201 -16.53 13.57 -12.55
CA LYS A 201 -16.86 14.24 -13.83
C LYS A 201 -17.92 13.53 -14.67
N LEU A 202 -18.27 12.29 -14.32
CA LEU A 202 -19.30 11.54 -15.04
C LEU A 202 -20.70 12.11 -14.77
N SER A 203 -21.64 11.81 -15.67
CA SER A 203 -23.03 12.22 -15.49
C SER A 203 -23.63 11.59 -14.22
N PHE A 204 -24.65 12.23 -13.62
CA PHE A 204 -25.30 11.67 -12.42
C PHE A 204 -25.78 10.23 -12.63
N SER A 205 -26.40 9.95 -13.79
CA SER A 205 -26.86 8.62 -14.15
C SER A 205 -25.71 7.61 -14.21
N ASP A 206 -24.62 7.94 -14.91
CA ASP A 206 -23.46 7.04 -15.05
C ASP A 206 -22.71 6.85 -13.72
N ARG A 207 -22.65 7.89 -12.87
CA ARG A 207 -22.03 7.82 -11.53
C ARG A 207 -22.71 6.78 -10.66
N SER A 208 -24.03 6.78 -10.57
CA SER A 208 -24.76 5.87 -9.66
C SER A 208 -24.48 4.40 -9.99
N ILE A 209 -24.56 4.06 -11.27
CA ILE A 209 -24.31 2.72 -11.80
C ILE A 209 -22.85 2.31 -11.56
N LEU A 210 -21.91 3.21 -11.89
CA LEU A 210 -20.48 2.94 -11.76
C LEU A 210 -20.06 2.83 -10.29
N LEU A 211 -20.63 3.64 -9.39
CA LEU A 211 -20.26 3.69 -7.98
C LEU A 211 -20.50 2.35 -7.30
N HIS A 212 -21.61 1.66 -7.59
CA HIS A 212 -21.91 0.36 -7.01
C HIS A 212 -20.88 -0.70 -7.38
N ASN A 213 -20.55 -0.79 -8.67
CA ASN A 213 -19.52 -1.70 -9.14
C ASN A 213 -18.12 -1.31 -8.66
N ALA A 214 -17.79 -0.01 -8.66
CA ALA A 214 -16.52 0.46 -8.17
C ALA A 214 -16.35 0.20 -6.67
N ALA A 215 -17.42 0.36 -5.88
CA ALA A 215 -17.42 0.06 -4.45
C ALA A 215 -17.17 -1.43 -4.19
N ASN A 216 -17.84 -2.31 -4.94
CA ASN A 216 -17.62 -3.76 -4.88
C ASN A 216 -16.16 -4.11 -5.23
N ASN A 217 -15.67 -3.61 -6.36
CA ASN A 217 -14.32 -3.91 -6.85
C ASN A 217 -13.23 -3.43 -5.87
N VAL A 218 -13.31 -2.17 -5.44
CA VAL A 218 -12.34 -1.57 -4.54
C VAL A 218 -12.36 -2.26 -3.18
N SER A 219 -13.54 -2.51 -2.60
CA SER A 219 -13.66 -3.16 -1.29
C SER A 219 -13.14 -4.60 -1.33
N CYS A 220 -13.45 -5.36 -2.39
CA CYS A 220 -12.97 -6.73 -2.54
C CYS A 220 -11.45 -6.80 -2.77
N MET A 221 -10.87 -5.86 -3.52
CA MET A 221 -9.42 -5.84 -3.70
C MET A 221 -8.69 -5.38 -2.44
N ALA A 222 -9.19 -4.35 -1.77
CA ALA A 222 -8.62 -3.83 -0.53
C ALA A 222 -8.72 -4.82 0.64
N SER A 223 -9.75 -5.68 0.67
CA SER A 223 -9.90 -6.76 1.65
C SER A 223 -8.84 -7.87 1.50
N THR A 224 -8.07 -7.90 0.42
CA THR A 224 -7.00 -8.88 0.20
C THR A 224 -5.62 -8.33 0.57
N PHE A 225 -5.31 -7.09 0.19
CA PHE A 225 -3.96 -6.52 0.31
C PHE A 225 -3.52 -6.28 1.75
N ILE A 226 -4.30 -5.54 2.54
CA ILE A 226 -3.93 -5.20 3.92
C ILE A 226 -3.90 -6.45 4.81
N PRO A 227 -4.88 -7.38 4.73
CA PRO A 227 -4.81 -8.62 5.49
C PRO A 227 -3.63 -9.50 5.08
N HIS A 228 -3.21 -9.49 3.82
CA HIS A 228 -2.00 -10.18 3.38
C HIS A 228 -0.75 -9.56 4.00
N HIS A 229 -0.64 -8.23 3.98
CA HIS A 229 0.52 -7.51 4.52
C HIS A 229 0.75 -7.78 6.01
N PHE A 230 -0.33 -7.85 6.80
CA PHE A 230 -0.26 -8.15 8.24
C PHE A 230 -0.49 -9.63 8.58
N ASN A 231 -0.61 -10.50 7.57
CA ASN A 231 -0.86 -11.93 7.74
C ASN A 231 -2.09 -12.24 8.62
N LEU A 232 -3.17 -11.45 8.49
CA LEU A 232 -4.33 -11.54 9.38
C LEU A 232 -5.10 -12.85 9.23
N PHE A 233 -5.17 -13.40 8.02
CA PHE A 233 -5.87 -14.66 7.78
C PHE A 233 -5.15 -15.89 8.34
N SER A 234 -3.90 -15.77 8.79
CA SER A 234 -3.25 -16.83 9.57
C SER A 234 -3.60 -16.79 11.05
N LEU A 235 -4.35 -15.78 11.51
CA LEU A 235 -4.79 -15.64 12.89
C LEU A 235 -6.15 -16.34 13.03
N ASP A 236 -6.21 -17.44 13.78
CA ASP A 236 -7.43 -18.26 13.92
C ASP A 236 -8.66 -17.44 14.32
N SER A 237 -8.46 -16.48 15.23
CA SER A 237 -9.53 -15.58 15.69
C SER A 237 -10.08 -14.70 14.57
N PHE A 238 -9.19 -14.14 13.74
CA PHE A 238 -9.60 -13.30 12.60
C PHE A 238 -10.30 -14.15 11.54
N PHE A 239 -9.70 -15.29 11.19
CA PHE A 239 -10.27 -16.24 10.25
C PHE A 239 -11.69 -16.64 10.63
N LYS A 240 -11.90 -17.05 11.90
CA LYS A 240 -13.20 -17.50 12.41
C LYS A 240 -14.26 -16.39 12.36
N ILE A 241 -13.91 -15.16 12.76
CA ILE A 241 -14.85 -14.04 12.73
C ILE A 241 -15.24 -13.69 11.28
N ILE A 242 -14.27 -13.60 10.37
CA ILE A 242 -14.56 -13.29 8.96
C ILE A 242 -15.40 -14.41 8.31
N SER A 243 -15.09 -15.69 8.58
CA SER A 243 -15.89 -16.84 8.12
C SER A 243 -17.35 -16.73 8.60
N THR A 244 -17.59 -16.32 9.84
CA THR A 244 -18.97 -16.14 10.32
C THR A 244 -19.73 -15.00 9.64
N MET A 245 -19.03 -13.98 9.13
CA MET A 245 -19.65 -12.81 8.49
C MET A 245 -19.85 -12.98 6.98
N PHE A 246 -18.95 -13.71 6.31
CA PHE A 246 -18.92 -13.81 4.84
C PHE A 246 -18.92 -15.24 4.31
N ASP A 247 -19.09 -16.26 5.15
CA ASP A 247 -19.00 -17.68 4.80
C ASP A 247 -17.61 -18.19 4.38
N ASP A 248 -17.44 -19.51 4.41
CA ASP A 248 -16.18 -20.19 4.12
C ASP A 248 -15.79 -20.12 2.63
N ARG A 249 -16.76 -19.95 1.73
CA ARG A 249 -16.53 -19.88 0.29
C ARG A 249 -15.95 -18.52 -0.10
N ALA A 250 -16.48 -17.42 0.42
CA ALA A 250 -15.89 -16.10 0.23
C ALA A 250 -14.47 -16.04 0.79
N LEU A 251 -14.25 -16.68 1.94
CA LEU A 251 -12.95 -16.74 2.58
C LEU A 251 -11.95 -17.55 1.75
N SER A 252 -12.37 -18.71 1.24
CA SER A 252 -11.57 -19.54 0.33
C SER A 252 -11.18 -18.80 -0.94
N LEU A 253 -12.13 -18.06 -1.53
CA LEU A 253 -11.88 -17.20 -2.69
C LEU A 253 -10.90 -16.08 -2.34
N THR A 254 -11.06 -15.42 -1.19
CA THR A 254 -10.15 -14.36 -0.70
C THR A 254 -8.73 -14.89 -0.48
N LEU A 255 -8.57 -16.06 0.13
CA LEU A 255 -7.25 -16.69 0.28
C LEU A 255 -6.63 -17.08 -1.06
N TRP A 256 -7.45 -17.48 -2.02
CA TRP A 256 -6.98 -17.78 -3.38
C TRP A 256 -6.52 -16.52 -4.11
N THR A 257 -7.26 -15.40 -4.02
CA THR A 257 -6.84 -14.13 -4.65
C THR A 257 -5.54 -13.60 -4.05
N MET A 258 -5.30 -13.81 -2.75
CA MET A 258 -4.08 -13.37 -2.06
C MET A 258 -2.80 -13.96 -2.64
N LYS A 259 -2.86 -15.10 -3.36
CA LYS A 259 -1.70 -15.71 -4.02
C LYS A 259 -1.11 -14.88 -5.15
N PHE A 260 -1.88 -13.93 -5.68
CA PHE A 260 -1.50 -13.07 -6.81
C PHE A 260 -1.11 -11.65 -6.38
N ILE A 261 -1.13 -11.37 -5.07
CA ILE A 261 -0.82 -10.03 -4.54
C ILE A 261 0.63 -9.68 -4.84
N ASN A 262 0.82 -8.46 -5.35
CA ASN A 262 2.14 -7.84 -5.38
C ASN A 262 2.37 -7.07 -4.06
N PRO A 263 3.49 -7.28 -3.34
CA PRO A 263 3.75 -6.61 -2.06
C PRO A 263 4.05 -5.11 -2.20
N ASP A 264 4.35 -4.61 -3.41
CA ASP A 264 4.56 -3.18 -3.63
C ASP A 264 3.24 -2.42 -3.54
N ILE A 265 3.14 -1.54 -2.53
CA ILE A 265 1.98 -0.67 -2.31
C ILE A 265 1.64 0.21 -3.52
N ILE A 266 2.63 0.65 -4.29
CA ILE A 266 2.39 1.47 -5.47
C ILE A 266 1.69 0.63 -6.53
N ILE A 267 2.13 -0.61 -6.74
CA ILE A 267 1.49 -1.55 -7.66
C ILE A 267 0.07 -1.87 -7.20
N PHE A 268 -0.15 -2.07 -5.91
CA PHE A 268 -1.50 -2.24 -5.35
C PHE A 268 -2.42 -1.07 -5.70
N LYS A 269 -2.00 0.17 -5.45
CA LYS A 269 -2.85 1.35 -5.72
C LYS A 269 -3.13 1.55 -7.21
N LEU A 270 -2.16 1.25 -8.07
CA LEU A 270 -2.35 1.25 -9.52
C LEU A 270 -3.33 0.18 -9.97
N ALA A 271 -3.19 -1.05 -9.45
CA ALA A 271 -4.10 -2.15 -9.74
C ALA A 271 -5.51 -1.87 -9.22
N LEU A 272 -5.65 -1.28 -8.02
CA LEU A 272 -6.92 -0.82 -7.46
C LEU A 272 -7.58 0.23 -8.35
N SER A 273 -6.80 1.17 -8.90
CA SER A 273 -7.31 2.18 -9.83
C SER A 273 -7.83 1.57 -11.13
N LEU A 274 -7.14 0.55 -11.66
CA LEU A 274 -7.60 -0.20 -12.83
C LEU A 274 -8.86 -1.01 -12.52
N PHE A 275 -8.92 -1.64 -11.35
CA PHE A 275 -10.04 -2.49 -10.96
C PHE A 275 -11.31 -1.71 -10.64
N ALA A 276 -11.17 -0.55 -9.99
CA ALA A 276 -12.30 0.28 -9.57
C ALA A 276 -13.25 0.59 -10.73
N LEU A 277 -12.71 0.86 -11.92
CA LEU A 277 -13.52 1.19 -13.09
C LEU A 277 -13.85 -0.03 -13.96
N SER A 278 -13.36 -1.22 -13.62
CA SER A 278 -13.54 -2.42 -14.43
C SER A 278 -15.01 -2.82 -14.55
N LYS A 279 -15.50 -3.03 -15.77
CA LYS A 279 -16.84 -3.58 -16.05
C LYS A 279 -16.86 -5.12 -16.13
N THR A 280 -15.75 -5.80 -15.81
CA THR A 280 -15.60 -7.25 -16.00
C THR A 280 -16.59 -8.07 -15.18
N THR A 281 -17.01 -7.59 -14.02
CA THR A 281 -18.04 -8.20 -13.16
C THR A 281 -19.40 -8.28 -13.85
N TYR A 282 -19.83 -7.23 -14.58
CA TYR A 282 -21.10 -7.20 -15.31
C TYR A 282 -21.20 -8.22 -16.44
N VAL A 283 -20.07 -8.57 -17.07
CA VAL A 283 -20.03 -9.62 -18.10
C VAL A 283 -20.56 -10.96 -17.55
N TYR A 284 -20.43 -11.18 -16.25
CA TYR A 284 -20.84 -12.40 -15.56
C TYR A 284 -22.09 -12.23 -14.68
N SER A 285 -22.72 -11.04 -14.70
CA SER A 285 -23.99 -10.76 -14.01
C SER A 285 -24.95 -10.03 -14.98
N PRO A 286 -25.46 -10.75 -16.00
CA PRO A 286 -26.24 -10.15 -17.09
C PRO A 286 -27.62 -9.62 -16.67
N ASP A 287 -28.11 -9.98 -15.48
CA ASP A 287 -29.41 -9.51 -14.96
C ASP A 287 -29.40 -8.02 -14.58
N ILE A 288 -28.22 -7.40 -14.49
CA ILE A 288 -28.04 -5.96 -14.31
C ILE A 288 -27.74 -5.36 -15.70
N SER A 289 -28.72 -5.44 -16.60
CA SER A 289 -28.65 -4.80 -17.91
C SER A 289 -28.83 -3.30 -17.73
N ILE A 290 -27.73 -2.62 -17.40
CA ILE A 290 -27.71 -1.17 -17.43
C ILE A 290 -27.01 -0.79 -18.73
N ASP A 291 -27.81 -0.43 -19.73
CA ASP A 291 -27.37 0.25 -20.94
C ASP A 291 -26.68 1.56 -20.53
N SER A 292 -25.38 1.48 -20.24
CA SER A 292 -24.61 2.68 -19.86
C SER A 292 -24.46 3.56 -21.10
N THR A 293 -24.99 4.77 -21.01
CA THR A 293 -25.06 5.78 -22.07
C THR A 293 -23.69 6.33 -22.50
N ASP A 294 -22.61 6.12 -21.74
CA ASP A 294 -21.26 6.53 -22.15
C ASP A 294 -20.15 5.52 -21.80
N SER A 295 -20.23 4.34 -22.41
CA SER A 295 -19.12 3.37 -22.34
C SER A 295 -17.79 3.93 -22.85
N SER A 296 -17.83 4.86 -23.81
CA SER A 296 -16.64 5.44 -24.43
C SER A 296 -15.77 6.20 -23.43
N THR A 297 -16.38 7.07 -22.61
CA THR A 297 -15.66 7.83 -21.59
C THR A 297 -15.04 6.93 -20.53
N ILE A 298 -15.76 5.90 -20.06
CA ILE A 298 -15.23 4.96 -19.07
C ILE A 298 -14.02 4.19 -19.64
N PHE A 299 -14.11 3.69 -20.88
CA PHE A 299 -12.98 3.03 -21.55
C PHE A 299 -11.80 3.99 -21.74
N HIS A 300 -12.05 5.26 -22.03
CA HIS A 300 -11.00 6.25 -22.15
C HIS A 300 -10.24 6.45 -20.82
N ILE A 301 -10.96 6.55 -19.69
CA ILE A 301 -10.35 6.66 -18.36
C ILE A 301 -9.52 5.40 -18.02
N GLN A 302 -10.08 4.21 -18.28
CA GLN A 302 -9.35 2.95 -18.06
C GLN A 302 -8.06 2.86 -18.88
N ASN A 303 -8.11 3.23 -20.17
CA ASN A 303 -6.93 3.24 -21.03
C ASN A 303 -5.87 4.21 -20.53
N LYS A 304 -6.28 5.39 -20.08
CA LYS A 304 -5.39 6.40 -19.47
C LYS A 304 -4.69 5.83 -18.22
N TYR A 305 -5.41 5.09 -17.37
CA TYR A 305 -4.82 4.47 -16.17
C TYR A 305 -3.88 3.32 -16.53
N ALA A 306 -4.25 2.48 -17.50
CA ALA A 306 -3.43 1.37 -17.98
C ALA A 306 -2.13 1.87 -18.61
N GLU A 307 -2.20 2.93 -19.42
CA GLU A 307 -1.03 3.55 -20.06
C GLU A 307 -0.06 4.11 -19.02
N VAL A 308 -0.55 4.88 -18.04
CA VAL A 308 0.29 5.45 -16.99
C VAL A 308 0.90 4.35 -16.10
N THR A 309 0.13 3.31 -15.77
CA THR A 309 0.63 2.14 -15.04
C THR A 309 1.76 1.47 -15.82
N TRP A 310 1.55 1.17 -17.10
CA TRP A 310 2.55 0.54 -17.96
C TRP A 310 3.83 1.37 -18.09
N LYS A 311 3.70 2.68 -18.36
CA LYS A 311 4.84 3.59 -18.46
C LYS A 311 5.60 3.70 -17.14
N TYR A 312 4.88 3.77 -16.01
CA TYR A 312 5.49 3.77 -14.68
C TYR A 312 6.28 2.50 -14.42
N LEU A 313 5.71 1.32 -14.71
CA LEU A 313 6.39 0.04 -14.52
C LEU A 313 7.65 -0.04 -15.38
N ASN A 314 7.59 0.37 -16.66
CA ASN A 314 8.76 0.39 -17.53
C ASN A 314 9.84 1.34 -17.01
N TYR A 315 9.44 2.54 -16.56
CA TYR A 315 10.35 3.52 -15.99
C TYR A 315 11.03 2.99 -14.71
N ARG A 316 10.27 2.33 -13.83
CA ARG A 316 10.73 1.90 -12.50
C ARG A 316 11.53 0.59 -12.52
N TYR A 317 11.11 -0.36 -13.34
CA TYR A 317 11.57 -1.75 -13.30
C TYR A 317 12.27 -2.21 -14.59
N GLY A 318 12.19 -1.43 -15.68
CA GLY A 318 12.63 -1.86 -17.01
C GLY A 318 11.65 -2.84 -17.66
N TRP A 319 11.80 -3.06 -18.97
CA TRP A 319 10.78 -3.73 -19.79
C TRP A 319 10.41 -5.14 -19.28
N TYR A 320 11.41 -6.00 -19.01
CA TYR A 320 11.16 -7.40 -18.66
C TYR A 320 10.43 -7.56 -17.32
N GLU A 321 10.85 -6.84 -16.29
CA GLU A 321 10.17 -6.87 -14.99
C GLU A 321 8.83 -6.12 -15.05
N ALA A 322 8.71 -5.07 -15.86
CA ALA A 322 7.43 -4.39 -16.11
C ALA A 322 6.38 -5.35 -16.69
N VAL A 323 6.75 -6.21 -17.65
CA VAL A 323 5.86 -7.26 -18.18
C VAL A 323 5.37 -8.17 -17.05
N LYS A 324 6.27 -8.66 -16.19
CA LYS A 324 5.90 -9.54 -15.06
C LYS A 324 4.96 -8.87 -14.06
N HIS A 325 5.27 -7.62 -13.70
CA HIS A 325 4.42 -6.84 -12.79
C HIS A 325 3.04 -6.60 -13.40
N PHE A 326 2.96 -6.18 -14.67
CA PHE A 326 1.69 -5.94 -15.35
C PHE A 326 0.88 -7.23 -15.52
N HIS A 327 1.55 -8.34 -15.82
CA HIS A 327 0.93 -9.66 -15.88
C HIS A 327 0.36 -10.11 -14.52
N SER A 328 1.10 -9.86 -13.44
CA SER A 328 0.63 -10.14 -12.07
C SER A 328 -0.58 -9.28 -11.70
N ILE A 329 -0.59 -8.01 -12.10
CA ILE A 329 -1.78 -7.13 -11.95
C ILE A 329 -2.98 -7.78 -12.64
N ILE A 330 -2.86 -8.19 -13.91
CA ILE A 330 -3.97 -8.79 -14.66
C ILE A 330 -4.51 -10.05 -13.96
N TYR A 331 -3.64 -10.96 -13.51
CA TYR A 331 -4.09 -12.15 -12.78
C TYR A 331 -4.82 -11.80 -11.50
N TRP A 332 -4.32 -10.82 -10.75
CA TRP A 332 -4.96 -10.38 -9.53
C TRP A 332 -6.33 -9.77 -9.81
N LEU A 333 -6.48 -8.96 -10.86
CA LEU A 333 -7.77 -8.40 -11.29
C LEU A 333 -8.78 -9.49 -11.67
N MET A 334 -8.36 -10.52 -12.40
CA MET A 334 -9.21 -11.66 -12.74
C MET A 334 -9.62 -12.46 -11.50
N ALA A 335 -8.68 -12.66 -10.57
CA ALA A 335 -8.93 -13.37 -9.33
C ALA A 335 -9.93 -12.60 -8.46
N CYS A 336 -9.72 -11.27 -8.29
CA CYS A 336 -10.64 -10.39 -7.59
C CYS A 336 -12.01 -10.35 -8.25
N THR A 337 -12.10 -10.30 -9.59
CA THR A 337 -13.40 -10.36 -10.31
C THR A 337 -14.18 -11.62 -9.90
N THR A 338 -13.53 -12.77 -9.84
CA THR A 338 -14.15 -14.03 -9.43
C THR A 338 -14.65 -13.96 -7.99
N SER A 339 -13.86 -13.41 -7.08
CA SER A 339 -14.27 -13.20 -5.68
C SER A 339 -15.45 -12.23 -5.58
N THR A 340 -15.41 -11.10 -6.28
CA THR A 340 -16.46 -10.08 -6.26
C THR A 340 -17.80 -10.65 -6.71
N ILE A 341 -17.83 -11.45 -7.80
CA ILE A 341 -19.06 -12.07 -8.31
C ILE A 341 -19.78 -12.91 -7.24
N TYR A 342 -19.01 -13.59 -6.39
CA TYR A 342 -19.58 -14.36 -5.29
C TYR A 342 -19.92 -13.46 -4.09
N VAL A 343 -18.98 -12.61 -3.67
CA VAL A 343 -19.09 -11.82 -2.44
C VAL A 343 -20.26 -10.82 -2.50
N GLN A 344 -20.59 -10.28 -3.68
CA GLN A 344 -21.77 -9.44 -3.88
C GLN A 344 -23.10 -10.15 -3.60
N THR A 345 -23.14 -11.48 -3.58
CA THR A 345 -24.35 -12.26 -3.27
C THR A 345 -24.58 -12.43 -1.76
N ILE A 346 -23.59 -12.05 -0.94
CA ILE A 346 -23.67 -12.14 0.52
C ILE A 346 -24.34 -10.89 1.06
N SER A 347 -25.45 -11.06 1.79
CA SER A 347 -26.25 -9.94 2.31
C SER A 347 -25.44 -8.94 3.11
N THR A 348 -24.60 -9.40 4.05
CA THR A 348 -23.76 -8.50 4.84
C THR A 348 -22.82 -7.66 3.98
N HIS A 349 -22.29 -8.18 2.86
CA HIS A 349 -21.49 -7.36 1.95
C HIS A 349 -22.36 -6.39 1.16
N ALA A 350 -23.45 -6.89 0.57
CA ALA A 350 -24.38 -6.10 -0.23
C ALA A 350 -24.92 -4.90 0.56
N ASP A 351 -25.40 -5.11 1.78
CA ASP A 351 -25.93 -4.07 2.66
C ASP A 351 -24.88 -2.97 2.97
N ASN A 352 -23.62 -3.37 3.19
CA ASN A 352 -22.52 -2.43 3.43
C ASN A 352 -22.15 -1.64 2.17
N ILE A 353 -22.23 -2.26 0.99
CA ILE A 353 -21.98 -1.58 -0.28
C ILE A 353 -23.11 -0.59 -0.59
N ASP A 354 -24.37 -0.98 -0.39
CA ASP A 354 -25.52 -0.09 -0.61
C ASP A 354 -25.41 1.16 0.27
N LEU A 355 -25.12 0.98 1.57
CA LEU A 355 -24.90 2.08 2.51
C LEU A 355 -23.71 2.97 2.09
N LEU A 356 -22.60 2.36 1.66
CA LEU A 356 -21.43 3.09 1.17
C LEU A 356 -21.78 3.95 -0.04
N VAL A 357 -22.49 3.38 -1.02
CA VAL A 357 -22.89 4.05 -2.25
C VAL A 357 -23.83 5.20 -1.93
N GLU A 358 -24.87 4.97 -1.12
CA GLU A 358 -25.81 6.01 -0.69
C GLU A 358 -25.09 7.20 -0.04
N LEU A 359 -24.22 6.94 0.95
CA LEU A 359 -23.45 7.98 1.63
C LEU A 359 -22.51 8.73 0.67
N THR A 360 -21.92 8.02 -0.29
CA THR A 360 -21.00 8.60 -1.28
C THR A 360 -21.77 9.50 -2.25
N GLU A 361 -22.91 9.04 -2.77
CA GLU A 361 -23.77 9.81 -3.67
C GLU A 361 -24.30 11.08 -3.00
N VAL A 362 -24.85 10.97 -1.78
CA VAL A 362 -25.34 12.12 -1.02
C VAL A 362 -24.25 13.17 -0.86
N THR A 363 -23.03 12.75 -0.51
CA THR A 363 -21.91 13.70 -0.36
C THR A 363 -21.57 14.38 -1.69
N LEU A 364 -21.50 13.62 -2.79
CA LEU A 364 -21.20 14.17 -4.11
C LEU A 364 -22.25 15.18 -4.58
N ILE A 365 -23.53 14.93 -4.29
CA ILE A 365 -24.62 15.87 -4.58
C ILE A 365 -24.43 17.17 -3.80
N LEU A 366 -24.11 17.08 -2.50
CA LEU A 366 -23.87 18.26 -1.66
C LEU A 366 -22.67 19.07 -2.18
N ASP A 367 -21.56 18.40 -2.53
CA ASP A 367 -20.37 19.05 -3.11
C ASP A 367 -20.69 19.74 -4.45
N ASP A 368 -21.56 19.13 -5.27
CA ASP A 368 -22.01 19.72 -6.54
C ASP A 368 -22.91 20.96 -6.31
N VAL A 369 -23.78 20.93 -5.27
CA VAL A 369 -24.63 22.06 -4.89
C VAL A 369 -23.82 23.23 -4.33
N GLU A 370 -22.84 22.97 -3.45
CA GLU A 370 -21.98 24.01 -2.88
C GLU A 370 -21.20 24.76 -3.97
N LYS A 371 -20.65 24.04 -4.96
CA LYS A 371 -19.97 24.65 -6.11
C LYS A 371 -20.90 25.57 -6.92
N ILE A 372 -22.20 25.24 -7.02
CA ILE A 372 -23.17 26.08 -7.73
C ILE A 372 -23.48 27.35 -6.94
N ILE A 373 -23.49 27.27 -5.61
CA ILE A 373 -23.76 28.41 -4.71
C ILE A 373 -22.57 29.38 -4.71
N ASP A 374 -21.33 28.89 -4.64
CA ASP A 374 -20.11 29.71 -4.63
C ASP A 374 -19.80 30.43 -5.95
N ILE A 375 -20.51 30.09 -7.03
CA ILE A 375 -20.40 30.76 -8.35
C ILE A 375 -21.37 31.96 -8.48
N LYS A 376 -22.28 32.16 -7.51
CA LYS A 376 -23.17 33.34 -7.44
C LYS A 376 -22.64 34.37 -6.44
#